data_AF-A0A397UPK4-F1
#
_entry.id   AF-A0A397UPK4-F1
#
_cell.length_a   1.000
_cell.length_b   1.000
_cell.length_c   1.000
_cell.angle_alpha   90.00
_cell.angle_beta   90.00
_cell.angle_gamma   90.00
#
_symmetry.space_group_name_H-M   'P 1'
#
loop_
_entity.id
_entity.type
_entity.pdbx_description
1 polymer ?
#
loop_
_entity_poly.entity_id
_entity_poly.type
_entity_poly.pdbx_seq_one_letter_code
_entity_poly.pdbx_strand_id
1 'polypeptide(L)'
;MTNHFSYRSALSTSIRGLLARTVKKSKPKSEIPGSQNANITDTRYQIIKRILYETPKPELPKMTEQDLEKHETIDRAWKLFLRNQQEERENELAAKYRMLNEANLELEKLGSRLFNSAQIGNKIMMFPRQMKIPTETPPLNGWNYDYKPPSSDPTKPLSSDPTKPLPSDPIKDSEPLPSDSNKVSS
;
A
#
# COMPACT_ATOMS: atom_id res chain seq x y z
N MET A 1 30.61 -31.95 -3.28
CA MET A 1 30.26 -30.92 -2.28
C MET A 1 28.94 -30.29 -2.70
N THR A 2 27.82 -30.77 -2.16
CA THR A 2 26.47 -30.34 -2.52
C THR A 2 25.95 -29.35 -1.48
N ASN A 3 26.07 -28.06 -1.76
CA ASN A 3 25.51 -27.01 -0.90
C ASN A 3 24.00 -26.89 -1.14
N HIS A 4 23.21 -27.60 -0.33
CA HIS A 4 21.78 -27.37 -0.20
C HIS A 4 21.55 -26.04 0.54
N PHE A 5 21.33 -24.95 -0.20
CA PHE A 5 20.81 -23.71 0.39
C PHE A 5 19.33 -23.88 0.71
N SER A 6 19.06 -24.26 1.96
CA SER A 6 17.72 -24.33 2.55
C SER A 6 17.30 -22.94 3.00
N TYR A 7 16.42 -22.28 2.25
CA TYR A 7 15.76 -21.05 2.70
C TYR A 7 14.71 -21.42 3.75
N ARG A 8 15.09 -21.41 5.03
CA ARG A 8 14.15 -21.54 6.14
C ARG A 8 13.40 -20.22 6.32
N SER A 9 12.13 -20.18 5.94
CA SER A 9 11.20 -19.14 6.38
C SER A 9 10.84 -19.35 7.85
N ALA A 10 11.38 -18.52 8.75
CA ALA A 10 11.00 -18.51 10.15
C ALA A 10 9.76 -17.63 10.36
N LEU A 11 8.56 -18.18 10.14
CA LEU A 11 7.35 -17.56 10.68
C LEU A 11 7.23 -17.94 12.16
N SER A 12 7.54 -16.98 13.03
CA SER A 12 7.33 -17.07 14.47
C SER A 12 5.83 -16.93 14.77
N THR A 13 5.16 -18.04 15.07
CA THR A 13 3.85 -18.04 15.73
C THR A 13 4.04 -18.26 17.22
N SER A 14 4.26 -17.16 17.94
CA SER A 14 4.19 -17.14 19.40
C SER A 14 3.02 -16.28 19.86
N ILE A 15 1.87 -16.92 20.06
CA ILE A 15 0.84 -16.45 21.00
C ILE A 15 0.38 -17.69 21.77
N ARG A 16 1.06 -17.99 22.87
CA ARG A 16 0.51 -18.81 23.96
C ARG A 16 0.14 -17.86 25.10
N GLY A 17 -1.12 -17.45 25.15
CA GLY A 17 -1.74 -16.79 26.30
C GLY A 17 -2.67 -17.78 27.00
N LEU A 18 -2.39 -18.03 28.27
CA LEU A 18 -3.10 -18.93 29.17
C LEU A 18 -4.48 -18.36 29.55
N LEU A 19 -5.54 -19.16 29.39
CA LEU A 19 -6.79 -19.00 30.13
C LEU A 19 -7.26 -20.38 30.62
N ALA A 20 -6.96 -20.69 31.88
CA ALA A 20 -7.56 -21.81 32.57
C ALA A 20 -9.01 -21.46 32.91
N ARG A 21 -9.97 -22.18 32.31
CA ARG A 21 -11.39 -22.09 32.67
C ARG A 21 -11.78 -23.36 33.42
N THR A 22 -12.22 -23.21 34.67
CA THR A 22 -12.79 -24.26 35.50
C THR A 22 -14.13 -24.73 34.92
N VAL A 23 -14.29 -26.04 34.72
CA VAL A 23 -15.52 -26.65 34.20
C VAL A 23 -16.41 -27.05 35.38
N LYS A 24 -17.50 -26.29 35.60
CA LYS A 24 -18.65 -26.77 36.38
C LYS A 24 -19.57 -27.56 35.43
N LYS A 25 -19.76 -28.85 35.69
CA LYS A 25 -20.74 -29.70 34.98
C LYS A 25 -22.15 -29.17 35.24
N SER A 26 -22.79 -28.62 34.22
CA SER A 26 -24.24 -28.39 34.18
C SER A 26 -24.84 -29.19 33.02
N LYS A 27 -26.05 -29.72 33.24
CA LYS A 27 -26.79 -30.61 32.33
C LYS A 27 -27.18 -29.88 31.03
N PRO A 28 -27.27 -30.58 29.88
CA PRO A 28 -27.62 -29.95 28.60
C PRO A 28 -29.12 -29.64 28.57
N LYS A 29 -29.45 -28.36 28.31
CA LYS A 29 -30.81 -27.92 27.94
C LYS A 29 -30.76 -27.36 26.51
N SER A 30 -31.39 -28.12 25.62
CA SER A 30 -32.21 -27.70 24.47
C SER A 30 -31.87 -26.41 23.71
N GLU A 31 -31.60 -26.63 22.42
CA GLU A 31 -32.16 -25.89 21.27
C GLU A 31 -31.63 -24.47 21.00
N ILE A 32 -30.60 -24.43 20.16
CA ILE A 32 -30.26 -23.26 19.33
C ILE A 32 -31.16 -23.32 18.08
N PRO A 33 -32.08 -22.38 17.86
CA PRO A 33 -32.83 -22.29 16.62
C PRO A 33 -31.87 -21.75 15.54
N GLY A 34 -31.39 -22.64 14.68
CA GLY A 34 -30.44 -22.32 13.61
C GLY A 34 -29.56 -23.50 13.20
N SER A 35 -29.46 -24.54 14.04
CA SER A 35 -28.84 -25.82 13.67
C SER A 35 -29.86 -26.73 12.99
N GLN A 36 -30.54 -26.22 11.96
CA GLN A 36 -31.30 -27.06 11.05
C GLN A 36 -30.28 -27.78 10.16
N ASN A 37 -30.10 -29.07 10.42
CA ASN A 37 -29.52 -30.13 9.59
C ASN A 37 -28.59 -29.67 8.48
N ALA A 38 -27.33 -30.13 8.50
CA ALA A 38 -26.41 -30.09 7.38
C ALA A 38 -27.12 -30.58 6.11
N ASN A 39 -27.75 -29.66 5.39
CA ASN A 39 -28.58 -29.96 4.24
C ASN A 39 -27.56 -30.28 3.15
N ILE A 40 -27.28 -31.57 3.02
CA ILE A 40 -26.56 -32.21 1.91
C ILE A 40 -27.15 -31.83 0.53
N THR A 41 -28.32 -31.19 0.53
CA THR A 41 -29.06 -30.60 -0.58
C THR A 41 -28.73 -29.11 -0.86
N ASP A 42 -27.91 -28.43 -0.05
CA ASP A 42 -27.51 -27.05 -0.32
C ASP A 42 -26.67 -27.01 -1.61
N THR A 43 -27.19 -26.33 -2.63
CA THR A 43 -26.50 -26.10 -3.90
C THR A 43 -25.11 -25.50 -3.72
N ARG A 44 -24.90 -24.67 -2.69
CA ARG A 44 -23.57 -24.12 -2.35
C ARG A 44 -22.62 -25.21 -1.87
N TYR A 45 -23.10 -26.15 -1.06
CA TYR A 45 -22.31 -27.28 -0.62
C TYR A 45 -21.89 -28.17 -1.80
N GLN A 46 -22.79 -28.42 -2.74
CA GLN A 46 -22.49 -29.17 -3.97
C GLN A 46 -21.49 -28.42 -4.87
N ILE A 47 -21.62 -27.11 -5.04
CA ILE A 47 -20.65 -26.29 -5.80
C ILE A 47 -19.27 -26.32 -5.14
N ILE A 48 -19.19 -26.14 -3.82
CA ILE A 48 -17.93 -26.20 -3.08
C ILE A 48 -17.31 -27.60 -3.21
N LYS A 49 -18.11 -28.66 -3.05
CA LYS A 49 -17.66 -30.04 -3.22
C LYS A 49 -17.15 -30.29 -4.63
N ARG A 50 -17.85 -29.77 -5.64
CA ARG A 50 -17.46 -29.87 -7.05
C ARG A 50 -16.12 -29.19 -7.31
N ILE A 51 -15.95 -27.94 -6.85
CA ILE A 51 -14.70 -27.18 -7.02
C ILE A 51 -13.53 -27.87 -6.31
N LEU A 52 -13.73 -28.36 -5.08
CA LEU A 52 -12.64 -28.92 -4.29
C LEU A 52 -12.25 -30.34 -4.71
N TYR A 53 -13.21 -31.16 -5.14
CA TYR A 53 -13.00 -32.60 -5.28
C TYR A 53 -13.34 -33.17 -6.66
N GLU A 54 -14.31 -32.59 -7.38
CA GLU A 54 -14.75 -33.13 -8.68
C GLU A 54 -14.03 -32.49 -9.86
N THR A 55 -13.37 -31.33 -9.68
CA THR A 55 -12.50 -30.74 -10.71
C THR A 55 -11.32 -31.67 -10.95
N PRO A 56 -11.26 -32.38 -12.11
CA PRO A 56 -10.19 -33.33 -12.35
C PRO A 56 -8.86 -32.57 -12.39
N LYS A 57 -7.87 -33.07 -11.64
CA LYS A 57 -6.52 -32.51 -11.71
C LYS A 57 -5.99 -32.81 -13.11
N PRO A 58 -5.54 -31.80 -13.89
CA PRO A 58 -4.99 -32.05 -15.19
C PRO A 58 -3.76 -32.96 -15.05
N GLU A 59 -3.67 -33.98 -15.91
CA GLU A 59 -2.45 -34.79 -16.00
C GLU A 59 -1.31 -33.89 -16.49
N LEU A 60 -0.15 -34.03 -15.87
CA LEU A 60 1.02 -33.23 -16.24
C LEU A 60 1.48 -33.62 -17.66
N PRO A 61 1.78 -32.65 -18.54
CA PRO A 61 2.36 -32.94 -19.84
C PRO A 61 3.66 -33.74 -19.66
N LYS A 62 3.82 -34.83 -20.41
CA LYS A 62 5.06 -35.59 -20.44
C LYS A 62 6.08 -34.79 -21.26
N MET A 63 7.05 -34.18 -20.59
CA MET A 63 8.13 -33.47 -21.27
C MET A 63 9.13 -34.44 -21.89
N THR A 64 9.63 -34.11 -23.08
CA THR A 64 10.80 -34.79 -23.64
C THR A 64 12.05 -34.41 -22.85
N GLU A 65 13.12 -35.20 -22.94
CA GLU A 65 14.39 -34.90 -22.27
C GLU A 65 14.93 -33.52 -22.68
N GLN A 66 14.85 -33.18 -23.97
CA GLN A 66 15.24 -31.86 -24.49
C GLN A 66 14.40 -30.73 -23.89
N ASP A 67 13.10 -30.94 -23.65
CA ASP A 67 12.25 -29.92 -23.04
C ASP A 67 12.55 -29.76 -21.55
N LEU A 68 12.95 -30.84 -20.87
CA LEU A 68 13.40 -30.79 -19.49
C LEU A 68 14.70 -29.97 -19.36
N GLU A 69 15.67 -30.19 -20.25
CA GLU A 69 16.92 -29.42 -20.28
C GLU A 69 16.67 -27.91 -20.53
N LYS A 70 15.74 -27.58 -21.44
CA LYS A 70 15.31 -26.20 -21.68
C LYS A 70 14.67 -25.61 -20.43
N HIS A 71 13.76 -26.36 -19.80
CA HIS A 71 13.09 -25.94 -18.58
C HIS A 71 14.09 -25.66 -17.45
N GLU A 72 15.04 -26.55 -17.20
CA GLU A 72 16.10 -26.36 -16.21
C GLU A 72 16.97 -25.14 -16.50
N THR A 73 17.24 -24.87 -17.77
CA THR A 73 18.03 -23.71 -18.18
C THR A 73 17.28 -22.41 -17.94
N ILE A 74 16.00 -22.36 -18.31
CA ILE A 74 15.11 -21.21 -18.04
C ILE A 74 15.02 -20.96 -16.54
N ASP A 75 14.81 -22.00 -15.73
CA ASP A 75 14.71 -21.89 -14.28
C ASP A 75 16.00 -21.38 -13.64
N ARG A 76 17.16 -21.87 -14.08
CA ARG A 76 18.46 -21.38 -13.60
C ARG A 76 18.68 -19.93 -13.98
N ALA A 77 18.37 -19.54 -15.22
CA ALA A 77 18.49 -18.17 -15.68
C ALA A 77 17.56 -17.23 -14.88
N TRP A 78 16.32 -17.66 -14.62
CA TRP A 78 15.37 -16.91 -13.80
C TRP A 78 15.84 -16.74 -12.35
N LYS A 79 16.36 -17.80 -11.72
CA LYS A 79 16.95 -17.73 -10.37
C LYS A 79 18.13 -16.76 -10.31
N LEU A 80 19.00 -16.78 -11.32
CA LEU A 80 20.13 -15.87 -11.43
C LEU A 80 19.65 -14.42 -11.60
N PHE A 81 18.66 -14.19 -12.46
CA PHE A 81 18.04 -12.88 -12.65
C PHE A 81 17.44 -12.33 -11.35
N LEU A 82 16.67 -13.15 -10.62
CA LEU A 82 16.09 -12.75 -9.33
C LEU A 82 17.16 -12.41 -8.29
N ARG A 83 18.24 -13.20 -8.23
CA ARG A 83 19.38 -12.91 -7.34
C ARG A 83 19.97 -11.54 -7.67
N ASN A 84 20.24 -11.27 -8.95
CA ASN A 84 20.83 -10.00 -9.36
C ASN A 84 19.89 -8.82 -9.03
N GLN A 85 18.57 -8.93 -9.26
CA GLN A 85 17.61 -7.90 -8.86
C GLN A 85 17.57 -7.66 -7.34
N GLN A 86 17.74 -8.70 -6.54
CA GLN A 86 17.80 -8.58 -5.08
C GLN A 86 19.07 -7.83 -4.67
N GLU A 87 20.22 -8.23 -5.21
CA GLU A 87 21.51 -7.61 -4.95
C GLU A 87 21.51 -6.12 -5.35
N GLU A 88 20.92 -5.77 -6.50
CA GLU A 88 20.76 -4.38 -6.93
C GLU A 88 19.94 -3.55 -5.94
N ARG A 89 18.78 -4.06 -5.49
CA ARG A 89 17.96 -3.37 -4.49
C ARG A 89 18.66 -3.23 -3.14
N GLU A 90 19.38 -4.25 -2.71
CA GLU A 90 20.15 -4.22 -1.47
C GLU A 90 21.31 -3.22 -1.54
N ASN A 91 22.02 -3.18 -2.66
CA ASN A 91 23.09 -2.22 -2.91
C ASN A 91 22.55 -0.79 -2.94
N GLU A 92 21.42 -0.55 -3.61
CA GLU A 92 20.76 0.76 -3.64
C GLU A 92 20.33 1.20 -2.23
N LEU A 93 19.73 0.29 -1.45
CA LEU A 93 19.31 0.57 -0.07
C LEU A 93 20.52 0.84 0.84
N ALA A 94 21.60 0.08 0.69
CA ALA A 94 22.85 0.30 1.41
C ALA A 94 23.46 1.66 1.07
N ALA A 95 23.46 2.06 -0.21
CA ALA A 95 23.93 3.37 -0.63
C ALA A 95 23.09 4.51 -0.03
N LYS A 96 21.76 4.40 -0.09
CA LYS A 96 20.84 5.36 0.54
C LYS A 96 21.10 5.48 2.04
N TYR A 97 21.30 4.36 2.73
CA TYR A 97 21.61 4.36 4.16
C TYR A 97 22.95 5.03 4.46
N ARG A 98 23.99 4.76 3.65
CA ARG A 98 25.30 5.42 3.80
C ARG A 98 25.18 6.94 3.68
N MET A 99 24.49 7.42 2.65
CA MET A 99 24.25 8.86 2.46
C MET A 99 23.46 9.48 3.61
N LEU A 100 22.40 8.80 4.09
CA LEU A 100 21.61 9.26 5.22
C LEU A 100 22.44 9.33 6.51
N ASN A 101 23.33 8.36 6.74
CA ASN A 101 24.21 8.36 7.89
C ASN A 101 25.25 9.48 7.80
N GLU A 102 25.86 9.67 6.64
CA GLU A 102 26.81 10.77 6.39
C GLU A 102 26.16 12.14 6.66
N ALA A 103 24.98 12.39 6.10
CA ALA A 103 24.22 13.62 6.33
C ALA A 103 23.85 13.81 7.83
N ASN A 104 23.49 12.75 8.53
CA ASN A 104 23.21 12.81 9.98
C ASN A 104 24.45 13.16 10.79
N LEU A 105 25.63 12.61 10.44
CA LEU A 105 26.90 12.93 11.09
C LEU A 105 27.29 14.39 10.85
N GLU A 106 27.03 14.93 9.66
CA GLU A 106 27.23 16.36 9.39
C GLU A 106 26.27 17.23 10.20
N LEU A 107 25.00 16.85 10.30
CA LEU A 107 23.99 17.57 11.08
C LEU A 107 24.36 17.62 12.57
N GLU A 108 24.88 16.52 13.12
CA GLU A 108 25.35 16.43 14.50
C GLU A 108 26.50 17.43 14.77
N LYS A 109 27.44 17.56 13.83
CA LYS A 109 28.56 18.51 13.93
C LYS A 109 28.08 19.97 13.88
N LEU A 110 27.08 20.28 13.05
CA LEU A 110 26.61 21.65 12.84
C LEU A 110 25.71 22.16 13.98
N GLY A 111 24.83 21.32 14.51
CA GLY A 111 23.88 21.77 15.53
C GLY A 111 23.10 20.68 16.25
N SER A 112 23.32 20.58 17.56
CA SER A 112 22.67 19.60 18.45
C SER A 112 21.14 19.73 18.48
N ARG A 113 20.59 20.95 18.42
CA ARG A 113 19.12 21.16 18.41
C ARG A 113 18.45 20.53 17.19
N LEU A 114 19.02 20.74 16.01
CA LEU A 114 18.48 20.23 14.75
C LEU A 114 18.62 18.70 14.70
N PHE A 115 19.79 18.19 15.08
CA PHE A 115 20.02 16.75 15.21
C PHE A 115 18.98 16.10 16.14
N ASN A 116 18.82 16.62 17.36
CA ASN A 116 17.83 16.11 18.30
C ASN A 116 16.42 16.15 17.73
N SER A 117 16.04 17.21 17.02
CA SER A 117 14.72 17.31 16.40
C SER A 117 14.49 16.29 15.28
N ALA A 118 15.52 15.97 14.49
CA ALA A 118 15.43 14.98 13.42
C ALA A 118 15.37 13.54 13.95
N GLN A 119 15.99 13.27 15.10
CA GLN A 119 15.93 11.96 15.76
C GLN A 119 14.59 11.70 16.47
N ILE A 120 13.77 12.74 16.67
CA ILE A 120 12.39 12.58 17.16
C ILE A 120 11.58 11.92 16.03
N GLY A 121 11.52 10.59 16.06
CA GLY A 121 10.72 9.81 15.13
C GLY A 121 9.24 10.19 15.19
N ASN A 122 8.59 10.23 14.03
CA ASN A 122 7.14 10.43 13.96
C ASN A 122 6.42 9.23 14.56
N LYS A 123 5.73 9.42 15.69
CA LYS A 123 5.00 8.37 16.41
C LYS A 123 3.93 7.69 15.54
N ILE A 124 3.40 8.42 14.55
CA ILE A 124 2.40 7.93 13.59
C ILE A 124 3.06 7.92 12.20
N MET A 125 3.93 6.96 11.95
CA MET A 125 4.49 6.73 10.62
C MET A 125 3.49 5.92 9.78
N MET A 126 2.49 6.59 9.21
CA MET A 126 1.53 6.00 8.28
C MET A 126 1.75 6.56 6.88
N PHE A 127 1.71 5.69 5.88
CA PHE A 127 1.69 6.13 4.49
C PHE A 127 0.35 6.80 4.15
N PRO A 128 0.35 7.91 3.40
CA PRO A 128 -0.88 8.59 3.02
C PRO A 128 -1.71 7.71 2.07
N ARG A 129 -3.04 7.66 2.28
CA ARG A 129 -3.96 6.86 1.45
C ARG A 129 -3.95 7.27 -0.03
N GLN A 130 -3.59 8.52 -0.31
CA GLN A 130 -3.47 9.07 -1.65
C GLN A 130 -2.31 8.43 -2.44
N MET A 131 -1.30 7.88 -1.74
CA MET A 131 -0.21 7.15 -2.38
C MET A 131 -0.70 5.75 -2.77
N LYS A 132 -1.09 5.61 -4.04
CA LYS A 132 -1.62 4.36 -4.60
C LYS A 132 -0.50 3.43 -5.06
N ILE A 133 -0.80 2.14 -5.08
CA ILE A 133 0.03 1.14 -5.74
C ILE A 133 -0.01 1.41 -7.26
N PRO A 134 1.14 1.36 -7.96
CA PRO A 134 1.17 1.53 -9.42
C PRO A 134 0.25 0.54 -10.13
N THR A 135 -0.44 1.00 -11.17
CA THR A 135 -1.30 0.19 -12.04
C THR A 135 -0.68 0.08 -13.44
N GLU A 136 -0.91 -1.03 -14.13
CA GLU A 136 -0.38 -1.25 -15.50
C GLU A 136 -0.83 -0.17 -16.49
N THR A 137 -2.13 0.17 -16.47
CA THR A 137 -2.69 1.26 -17.27
C THR A 137 -2.95 2.48 -16.37
N PRO A 138 -2.52 3.69 -16.76
CA PRO A 138 -2.81 4.89 -15.98
C PRO A 138 -4.32 5.21 -16.01
N PRO A 139 -4.85 5.91 -15.00
CA PRO A 139 -6.24 6.36 -15.01
C PRO A 139 -6.48 7.40 -16.10
N LEU A 140 -7.72 7.48 -16.61
CA LEU A 140 -8.14 8.47 -17.62
C LEU A 140 -7.85 9.90 -17.16
N ASN A 141 -8.18 10.19 -15.90
CA ASN A 141 -7.82 11.44 -15.24
C ASN A 141 -6.49 11.20 -14.51
N GLY A 142 -5.37 11.32 -15.22
CA GLY A 142 -4.01 11.00 -14.74
C GLY A 142 -3.66 11.53 -13.34
N TRP A 143 -3.26 12.80 -13.25
CA TRP A 143 -2.89 13.46 -11.99
C TRP A 143 -3.97 14.44 -11.53
N ASN A 144 -4.22 14.52 -10.21
CA ASN A 144 -5.19 15.45 -9.64
C ASN A 144 -4.50 16.77 -9.23
N TYR A 145 -4.68 17.82 -10.03
CA TYR A 145 -4.12 19.15 -9.75
C TYR A 145 -4.95 19.97 -8.75
N ASP A 146 -6.23 19.64 -8.54
CA ASP A 146 -7.15 20.36 -7.64
C ASP A 146 -7.14 19.81 -6.20
N TYR A 147 -6.06 19.14 -5.80
CA TYR A 147 -5.95 18.52 -4.49
C TYR A 147 -6.08 19.54 -3.36
N LYS A 148 -6.99 19.26 -2.42
CA LYS A 148 -7.14 20.01 -1.16
C LYS A 148 -6.91 19.06 0.01
N PRO A 149 -6.10 19.44 1.03
CA PRO A 149 -5.95 18.63 2.22
C PRO A 149 -7.31 18.48 2.91
N PRO A 150 -7.62 17.32 3.51
CA PRO A 150 -8.82 17.20 4.32
C PRO A 150 -8.77 18.26 5.43
N SER A 151 -9.78 19.13 5.50
CA SER A 151 -9.84 20.15 6.54
C SER A 151 -9.79 19.48 7.90
N SER A 152 -8.98 20.01 8.82
CA SER A 152 -8.81 19.50 10.18
C SER A 152 -10.10 19.53 11.02
N ASP A 153 -11.19 20.11 10.50
CA ASP A 153 -12.45 20.29 11.19
C ASP A 153 -13.39 19.10 10.90
N PRO A 154 -13.67 18.22 11.88
CA PRO A 154 -14.51 17.04 11.69
C PRO A 154 -16.00 17.36 11.49
N THR A 155 -16.41 18.63 11.51
CA THR A 155 -17.82 19.06 11.56
C THR A 155 -18.28 19.90 10.37
N LYS A 156 -17.46 20.10 9.32
CA LYS A 156 -17.90 20.86 8.15
C LYS A 156 -18.37 19.91 7.04
N PRO A 157 -19.69 19.75 6.80
CA PRO A 157 -20.16 19.02 5.63
C PRO A 157 -19.71 19.75 4.36
N LEU A 158 -19.30 18.95 3.39
CA LEU A 158 -18.87 19.30 2.04
C LEU A 158 -19.81 20.36 1.43
N SER A 159 -19.34 21.61 1.33
CA SER A 159 -20.07 22.67 0.61
C SER A 159 -19.97 22.40 -0.90
N SER A 160 -20.80 21.49 -1.40
CA SER A 160 -21.13 21.38 -2.82
C SER A 160 -22.35 22.26 -3.10
N ASP A 161 -22.15 23.57 -3.24
CA ASP A 161 -23.14 24.43 -3.91
C ASP A 161 -22.48 24.98 -5.18
N PRO A 162 -22.73 24.38 -6.36
CA PRO A 162 -22.34 24.96 -7.65
C PRO A 162 -23.27 26.11 -8.09
N THR A 163 -24.19 26.59 -7.24
CA THR A 163 -25.23 27.55 -7.60
C THR A 163 -25.32 28.71 -6.61
N LYS A 164 -24.23 29.46 -6.45
CA LYS A 164 -24.33 30.82 -5.88
C LYS A 164 -24.02 31.82 -6.99
N PRO A 165 -25.01 32.54 -7.55
CA PRO A 165 -24.73 33.59 -8.52
C PRO A 165 -23.91 34.69 -7.83
N LEU A 166 -22.88 35.18 -8.53
CA LEU A 166 -22.09 36.32 -8.08
C LEU A 166 -23.01 37.51 -7.80
N PRO A 167 -22.80 38.25 -6.70
CA PRO A 167 -23.44 39.54 -6.53
C PRO A 167 -22.94 40.47 -7.65
N SER A 168 -23.85 40.98 -8.47
CA SER A 168 -23.57 42.03 -9.44
C SER A 168 -23.30 43.33 -8.70
N ASP A 169 -22.04 43.72 -8.63
CA ASP A 169 -21.64 45.03 -8.13
C ASP A 169 -22.20 46.14 -9.04
N PRO A 170 -22.78 47.22 -8.47
CA PRO A 170 -23.30 48.32 -9.26
C PRO A 170 -22.14 49.12 -9.86
N ILE A 171 -22.20 49.28 -11.18
CA ILE A 171 -21.37 50.18 -11.98
C ILE A 171 -21.37 51.57 -11.33
N LYS A 172 -20.21 52.01 -10.84
CA LYS A 172 -19.96 53.40 -10.50
C LYS A 172 -19.17 54.03 -11.63
N ASP A 173 -19.74 55.11 -12.14
CA ASP A 173 -19.30 55.89 -13.27
C ASP A 173 -17.93 56.56 -13.04
N SER A 174 -17.16 56.60 -14.14
CA SER A 174 -16.24 57.65 -14.58
C SER A 174 -15.56 58.57 -13.54
N GLU A 175 -14.24 58.47 -13.45
CA GLU A 175 -13.35 59.64 -13.36
C GLU A 175 -12.08 59.44 -14.22
N PRO A 176 -11.54 60.51 -14.85
CA PRO A 176 -10.58 60.40 -15.94
C PRO A 176 -9.11 60.41 -15.48
N LEU A 177 -8.27 59.71 -16.25
CA LEU A 177 -6.81 59.67 -16.09
C LEU A 177 -6.17 61.06 -16.28
N PRO A 178 -5.26 61.50 -15.40
CA PRO A 178 -4.41 62.65 -15.70
C PRO A 178 -3.29 62.26 -16.68
N SER A 179 -3.20 63.06 -17.73
CA SER A 179 -2.16 63.07 -18.76
C SER A 179 -0.87 63.68 -18.23
N ASP A 180 0.18 62.88 -18.05
CA ASP A 180 1.53 63.40 -17.81
C ASP A 180 2.31 63.47 -19.13
N SER A 181 2.23 64.65 -19.73
CA SER A 181 3.20 65.19 -20.67
C SER A 181 4.27 65.96 -19.91
N ASN A 182 5.54 65.51 -19.92
CA ASN A 182 6.73 66.36 -19.74
C ASN A 182 7.95 65.59 -20.28
N LYS A 183 8.45 65.88 -21.49
CA LYS A 183 9.25 67.03 -21.97
C LYS A 183 10.75 66.79 -21.82
N VAL A 184 11.35 66.65 -23.01
CA VAL A 184 12.77 66.61 -23.38
C VAL A 184 13.52 67.90 -22.96
N SER A 185 14.85 67.79 -22.89
CA SER A 185 15.92 68.83 -22.85
C SER A 185 16.62 68.87 -21.50
N SER A 186 17.95 68.86 -21.35
CA SER A 186 19.12 68.89 -22.24
C SER A 186 20.32 68.40 -21.44
#